data_AF-A0A453HYT4-F1
#
_entry.id   AF-A0A453HYT4-F1
#
_cell.length_a   1.000
_cell.length_b   1.000
_cell.length_c   1.000
_cell.angle_alpha   90.00
_cell.angle_beta   90.00
_cell.angle_gamma   90.00
#
_symmetry.space_group_name_H-M   'P 1'
#
loop_
_entity.id
_entity.type
_entity.pdbx_description
1 polymer ?
#
loop_
_entity_poly.entity_id
_entity_poly.type
_entity_poly.pdbx_seq_one_letter_code
_entity_poly.pdbx_strand_id
1 'polypeptide(L)'
;MYSLVSFTKKYLCRCIDPKLYDLLIKSRDGNPCIKARLIKGVNNRAKITRGWAGFFPAANMKEREIYAFAFKRNYKRLGLTVHAL
;
A
#
# COMPACT_ATOMS: atom_id res chain seq x y z
N MET A 1 -6.75 21.38 2.08
CA MET A 1 -5.44 21.47 2.74
C MET A 1 -4.83 20.08 2.79
N TYR A 2 -3.95 19.75 1.84
CA TYR A 2 -3.24 18.46 1.85
C TYR A 2 -2.01 18.62 2.72
N SER A 3 -2.04 18.10 3.95
CA SER A 3 -0.83 18.05 4.76
C SER A 3 0.14 17.05 4.13
N LEU A 4 1.22 17.56 3.55
CA LEU A 4 2.42 16.77 3.28
C LEU A 4 3.05 16.44 4.63
N VAL A 5 2.48 15.48 5.35
CA VAL A 5 3.16 14.88 6.49
C VAL A 5 4.40 14.21 5.90
N SER A 6 5.57 14.78 6.18
CA SER A 6 6.85 14.21 5.74
C SER A 6 6.85 12.73 6.13
N PHE A 7 6.85 11.84 5.14
CA PHE A 7 6.63 10.43 5.34
C PHE A 7 7.89 9.81 5.94
N THR A 8 8.05 9.95 7.26
CA THR A 8 9.22 9.41 7.97
C THR A 8 9.07 7.90 8.15
N LYS A 9 10.21 7.19 8.22
CA LYS A 9 10.24 5.75 8.56
C LYS A 9 9.42 5.42 9.81
N LYS A 10 9.42 6.30 10.82
CA LYS A 10 8.64 6.17 12.05
C LYS A 10 7.12 6.17 11.77
N TYR A 11 6.67 6.99 10.83
CA TYR A 11 5.27 7.04 10.39
C TYR A 11 4.86 5.77 9.64
N LEU A 12 5.73 5.28 8.74
CA LEU A 12 5.52 4.01 8.04
C LEU A 12 5.50 2.82 9.02
N CYS A 13 6.37 2.77 10.02
CA CYS A 13 6.37 1.70 11.01
C CYS A 13 5.08 1.64 11.86
N ARG A 14 4.48 2.80 12.20
CA ARG A 14 3.15 2.84 12.83
C ARG A 14 2.03 2.31 11.93
N CYS A 15 2.25 2.36 10.63
CA CYS A 15 1.33 1.90 9.60
C CYS A 15 1.48 0.39 9.29
N ILE A 16 2.65 -0.17 9.55
CA ILE A 16 2.94 -1.61 9.46
C ILE A 16 2.77 -2.26 10.85
N ASP A 17 1.81 -1.76 11.64
CA ASP A 17 1.49 -2.40 12.92
C ASP A 17 0.94 -3.80 12.63
N PRO A 18 1.48 -4.87 13.23
CA PRO A 18 1.04 -6.25 13.00
C PRO A 18 -0.45 -6.49 13.31
N LYS A 19 -1.12 -5.59 14.05
CA LYS A 19 -2.57 -5.61 14.32
C LYS A 19 -3.42 -5.04 13.18
N LEU A 20 -2.83 -4.36 12.20
CA LEU A 20 -3.53 -3.84 11.01
C LEU A 20 -3.61 -4.95 9.96
N TYR A 21 -4.52 -5.89 10.18
CA TYR A 21 -4.70 -7.08 9.34
C TYR A 21 -5.30 -6.80 7.94
N ASP A 22 -5.83 -5.59 7.71
CA ASP A 22 -6.57 -5.23 6.49
C ASP A 22 -6.11 -3.87 5.91
N LEU A 23 -4.93 -3.80 5.30
CA LEU A 23 -4.55 -2.65 4.47
C LEU A 23 -5.32 -2.72 3.15
N LEU A 24 -6.16 -1.72 2.88
CA LEU A 24 -6.81 -1.61 1.58
C LEU A 24 -5.79 -1.14 0.54
N ILE A 25 -5.59 -1.92 -0.51
CA ILE A 25 -4.78 -1.55 -1.67
C ILE A 25 -5.71 -1.44 -2.87
N LYS A 26 -5.64 -0.33 -3.59
CA LYS A 26 -6.45 -0.09 -4.77
C LYS A 26 -5.67 0.57 -5.90
N SER A 27 -6.14 0.40 -7.13
CA SER A 27 -5.69 1.19 -8.27
C SER A 27 -6.16 2.66 -8.16
N ARG A 28 -5.62 3.54 -9.01
CA ARG A 28 -5.94 4.98 -9.06
C ARG A 28 -7.44 5.25 -9.22
N ASP A 29 -8.07 4.54 -10.13
CA ASP A 29 -9.51 4.55 -10.44
C ASP A 29 -10.36 3.86 -9.37
N GLY A 30 -9.73 3.18 -8.42
CA GLY A 30 -10.36 2.51 -7.29
C GLY A 30 -10.61 1.02 -7.49
N ASN A 31 -10.42 0.50 -8.71
CA ASN A 31 -10.60 -0.91 -9.05
C ASN A 31 -9.37 -1.46 -9.79
N PRO A 32 -8.85 -2.65 -9.44
CA PRO A 32 -9.30 -3.52 -8.35
C PRO A 32 -8.96 -2.93 -6.97
N CYS A 33 -9.68 -3.41 -5.96
CA CYS A 33 -9.47 -3.07 -4.55
C CYS A 33 -9.35 -4.36 -3.75
N ILE A 34 -8.22 -4.57 -3.07
CA ILE A 34 -7.94 -5.75 -2.27
C ILE A 34 -7.66 -5.37 -0.82
N LYS A 35 -7.81 -6.35 0.08
CA LYS A 35 -7.23 -6.30 1.41
C LYS A 35 -5.92 -7.06 1.42
N ALA A 36 -4.85 -6.41 1.85
CA ALA A 36 -3.52 -6.97 1.96
C ALA A 36 -2.93 -6.75 3.34
N ARG A 37 -1.84 -7.46 3.61
CA ARG A 37 -1.01 -7.27 4.80
C ARG A 37 0.36 -6.75 4.39
N LEU A 38 0.84 -5.72 5.08
CA LEU A 38 2.25 -5.34 5.07
C LEU A 38 2.96 -6.08 6.21
N ILE A 39 3.92 -6.92 5.86
CA ILE A 39 4.74 -7.63 6.84
C ILE A 39 6.11 -6.96 6.85
N LYS A 40 6.49 -6.41 8.01
CA LYS A 40 7.84 -5.86 8.21
C LYS A 40 8.87 -6.98 8.06
N GLY A 41 9.80 -6.81 7.13
CA GLY A 41 10.96 -7.67 6.96
C GLY A 41 12.19 -7.09 7.65
N VAL A 42 13.33 -7.70 7.37
CA VAL A 42 14.65 -7.15 7.74
C VAL A 42 15.04 -5.99 6.83
N ASN A 43 16.02 -5.17 7.25
CA ASN A 43 16.66 -4.14 6.40
C ASN A 43 15.71 -3.08 5.83
N ASN A 44 14.75 -2.60 6.63
CA ASN A 44 13.79 -1.55 6.25
C ASN A 44 12.90 -1.92 5.04
N ARG A 45 12.74 -3.21 4.77
CA ARG A 45 11.84 -3.72 3.73
C ARG A 45 10.52 -4.17 4.35
N ALA A 46 9.44 -4.07 3.58
CA ALA A 46 8.16 -4.65 3.92
C ALA A 46 7.65 -5.45 2.71
N LYS A 47 7.02 -6.60 2.98
CA LYS A 47 6.39 -7.42 1.94
C LYS A 47 4.88 -7.19 1.96
N ILE A 48 4.29 -6.95 0.79
CA ILE A 48 2.84 -7.05 0.58
C ILE A 48 2.55 -8.51 0.30
N THR A 49 1.66 -9.12 1.06
CA THR A 49 1.36 -10.56 0.90
C THR A 49 -0.02 -10.79 0.32
N ARG A 50 -1.02 -11.02 1.17
CA ARG A 50 -2.36 -11.49 0.80
C ARG A 50 -2.99 -10.60 -0.28
N GLY A 51 -3.58 -11.23 -1.30
CA GLY A 51 -4.31 -10.56 -2.37
C GLY A 51 -3.43 -9.92 -3.46
N TRP A 52 -2.14 -9.68 -3.24
CA TRP A 52 -1.28 -8.98 -4.21
C TRP A 52 -1.15 -9.73 -5.53
N ALA A 53 -0.97 -11.05 -5.48
CA ALA A 53 -0.86 -11.89 -6.68
C ALA A 53 -2.12 -11.83 -7.57
N GLY A 54 -3.31 -11.63 -6.98
CA GLY A 54 -4.55 -11.43 -7.74
C GLY A 54 -4.75 -9.97 -8.18
N PHE A 55 -4.27 -9.01 -7.39
CA PHE A 55 -4.34 -7.59 -7.73
C PHE A 55 -3.50 -7.25 -8.96
N PHE A 56 -2.29 -7.81 -9.08
CA PHE A 56 -1.37 -7.49 -10.17
C PHE A 56 -2.00 -7.67 -11.57
N PRO A 57 -2.52 -8.85 -11.94
CA PRO A 57 -3.19 -9.00 -13.23
C PRO A 57 -4.51 -8.22 -13.30
N ALA A 58 -5.28 -8.14 -12.20
CA ALA A 58 -6.56 -7.43 -12.20
C ALA A 58 -6.41 -5.91 -12.38
N ALA A 59 -5.28 -5.34 -11.96
CA ALA A 59 -4.93 -3.92 -12.14
C ALA A 59 -4.19 -3.68 -13.47
N ASN A 60 -4.12 -4.69 -14.34
CA ASN A 60 -3.40 -4.65 -15.62
C ASN A 60 -1.93 -4.21 -15.46
N MET A 61 -1.30 -4.61 -14.35
CA MET A 61 0.11 -4.32 -14.10
C MET A 61 0.98 -5.24 -14.94
N LYS A 62 2.13 -4.74 -15.38
CA LYS A 62 3.12 -5.47 -16.16
C LYS A 62 4.42 -5.59 -15.39
N GLU A 63 5.11 -6.70 -15.61
CA GLU A 63 6.42 -6.89 -15.03
C GLU A 63 7.39 -5.84 -15.56
N ARG A 64 8.36 -5.45 -14.73
CA ARG A 64 9.41 -4.46 -15.05
C ARG A 64 8.93 -3.01 -15.24
N GLU A 65 7.63 -2.74 -15.11
CA GLU A 65 7.13 -1.37 -15.01
C GLU A 65 7.33 -0.78 -13.62
N ILE A 66 7.40 0.56 -13.56
CA ILE A 66 7.59 1.29 -12.30
C ILE A 66 6.22 1.79 -11.84
N TYR A 67 5.93 1.55 -10.56
CA TYR A 67 4.68 1.98 -9.94
C TYR A 67 4.97 2.83 -8.70
N ALA A 68 4.22 3.90 -8.54
CA ALA A 68 4.21 4.72 -7.35
C ALA A 68 3.12 4.26 -6.38
N PHE A 69 3.47 4.20 -5.10
CA PHE A 69 2.56 3.83 -4.02
C PHE A 69 2.27 5.06 -3.16
N ALA A 70 0.99 5.45 -3.09
CA ALA A 70 0.54 6.55 -2.27
C ALA A 70 -0.19 6.03 -1.04
N PHE A 71 0.36 6.30 0.15
CA PHE A 71 -0.34 6.04 1.41
C PHE A 71 -1.35 7.15 1.69
N LYS A 72 -2.61 6.78 1.91
CA LYS A 72 -3.66 7.69 2.37
C LYS A 72 -4.17 7.24 3.73
N ARG A 73 -4.01 8.08 4.75
CA ARG A 73 -4.57 7.84 6.08
C ARG A 73 -5.86 8.65 6.22
N ASN A 74 -6.98 7.96 6.40
CA ASN A 74 -8.20 8.57 6.93
C ASN A 74 -8.23 8.33 8.46
N TYR A 75 -9.02 9.11 9.20
CA TYR A 75 -9.08 9.13 10.68
C TYR A 75 -9.08 7.76 11.38
N LYS A 76 -9.53 6.68 10.73
CA LYS A 76 -9.57 5.32 11.28
C LYS A 76 -8.84 4.25 10.46
N ARG A 77 -8.41 4.54 9.22
CA ARG A 77 -7.89 3.50 8.32
C ARG A 77 -6.80 4.04 7.40
N LEU A 78 -5.76 3.24 7.22
CA LEU A 78 -4.73 3.43 6.22
C LEU A 78 -5.14 2.70 4.93
N GLY A 79 -4.90 3.31 3.78
CA GLY A 79 -5.00 2.69 2.48
C GLY A 79 -3.77 3.00 1.62
N LEU A 80 -3.56 2.18 0.61
CA LEU A 80 -2.53 2.31 -0.40
C LEU A 80 -3.19 2.47 -1.76
N THR A 81 -2.81 3.48 -2.51
CA THR A 81 -3.20 3.61 -3.92
C THR A 81 -1.98 3.34 -4.79
N VAL A 82 -2.14 2.51 -5.81
CA VAL A 82 -1.11 2.21 -6.80
C VAL A 82 -1.32 3.08 -8.03
N HIS A 83 -0.25 3.68 -8.53
CA HIS A 83 -0.23 4.50 -9.73
C HIS A 83 0.83 3.97 -10.68
N ALA A 84 0.48 3.74 -11.95
CA ALA A 84 1.48 3.67 -13.01
C ALA A 84 2.17 5.04 -13.14
N LEU A 85 3.47 5.02 -13.43
CA LEU A 85 4.28 6.21 -13.67
C LEU A 85 4.40 6.52 -15.16
#